data_AF-A0A522AD37-F1
#
_entry.id   AF-A0A522AD37-F1
#
_cell.length_a   1.000
_cell.length_b   1.000
_cell.length_c   1.000
_cell.angle_alpha   90.00
_cell.angle_beta   90.00
_cell.angle_gamma   90.00
#
_symmetry.space_group_name_H-M   'P 1'
#
loop_
_entity.id
_entity.type
_entity.pdbx_description
1 polymer ?
#
loop_
_entity_poly.entity_id
_entity_poly.type
_entity_poly.pdbx_seq_one_letter_code
_entity_poly.pdbx_strand_id
1 'polypeptide(L)'
;MSHVPLTQVNASDSYAAGSFNGIFAGVRDITSSLKSGKLAGLVNLRDDVLPGMQAQIDQLASSLEQQVNQVSNQGTAAVPASINNITGSTQFMAPSTQNVTFSGGTTNVVLYDSSGKEIASSAILDPAGINFTNGGSLSSLASSMQTWLQAQDPQLANATVSFNAKGQMAVNLGTDSISVGFIDEQSATKGSGQSDVSVGLDLNGDGQTDTTTQGFSNFFGLNDFFTSAPNVSQWSSGLKPANYTLTTTSAQTLQFSDSANPTGIPGGTVTVNPTDSLQTIAAAINSNAALSGIIQAIVVPEGGGQRLVVRDVLGNQLAVTQAGGTSAVTALGLAQANNGLSQTLAVNQTLVNDSSLLPSGAIQLDPVTGKFVVGSSDNTIALKLANLMTSQVSVSAAGSLPAGNITFGDYAGSIVAQSSSQTAVAQTNLQQATALQSSVQNQQATISGVNLDQEMSQLLVYQHSYAAAAKVISTTQQLFDALTNMVN
;
A
#
# COMPACT_ATOMS: atom_id res chain seq x y z
N MET A 1 -31.28 -6.64 14.62
CA MET A 1 -30.14 -6.37 13.71
C MET A 1 -29.17 -7.52 13.84
N SER A 2 -28.55 -7.95 12.75
CA SER A 2 -27.56 -9.04 12.73
C SER A 2 -26.31 -8.61 11.98
N HIS A 3 -25.14 -9.02 12.47
CA HIS A 3 -23.85 -8.84 11.85
C HIS A 3 -22.96 -10.01 12.26
N VAL A 4 -22.14 -10.52 11.34
CA VAL A 4 -21.18 -11.59 11.62
C VAL A 4 -19.82 -10.95 11.84
N PRO A 5 -19.28 -10.98 13.07
CA PRO A 5 -17.96 -10.41 13.35
C PRO A 5 -16.87 -11.25 12.68
N LEU A 6 -15.83 -10.57 12.20
CA LEU A 6 -14.60 -11.23 11.73
C LEU A 6 -13.70 -11.57 12.91
N THR A 7 -12.95 -12.67 12.78
CA THR A 7 -11.96 -13.10 13.79
C THR A 7 -10.63 -12.34 13.67
N GLN A 8 -10.34 -11.78 12.51
CA GLN A 8 -9.18 -10.92 12.24
C GLN A 8 -9.59 -9.80 11.28
N VAL A 9 -8.94 -8.65 11.42
CA VAL A 9 -9.12 -7.49 10.56
C VAL A 9 -7.74 -7.00 10.15
N ASN A 10 -7.52 -6.87 8.85
CA ASN A 10 -6.27 -6.41 8.25
C ASN A 10 -6.35 -4.93 7.83
N ALA A 11 -5.19 -4.36 7.55
CA ALA A 11 -5.00 -2.98 7.12
C ALA A 11 -5.90 -2.51 5.96
N SER A 12 -6.22 -3.42 5.02
CA SER A 12 -7.03 -3.12 3.82
C SER A 12 -8.48 -3.58 3.92
N ASP A 13 -8.89 -4.14 5.05
CA ASP A 13 -10.25 -4.61 5.21
C ASP A 13 -11.20 -3.43 5.33
N SER A 14 -12.18 -3.39 4.44
CA SER A 14 -13.28 -2.43 4.45
C SER A 14 -14.57 -3.10 3.99
N TYR A 15 -15.70 -2.50 4.33
CA TYR A 15 -16.99 -3.01 3.87
C TYR A 15 -17.10 -2.91 2.34
N ALA A 16 -16.57 -1.83 1.77
CA ALA A 16 -16.48 -1.66 0.33
C ALA A 16 -15.60 -2.72 -0.34
N ALA A 17 -14.50 -3.16 0.31
CA ALA A 17 -13.64 -4.25 -0.14
C ALA A 17 -14.28 -5.66 -0.05
N GLY A 18 -15.52 -5.74 0.45
CA GLY A 18 -16.21 -7.00 0.71
C GLY A 18 -15.64 -7.80 1.87
N SER A 19 -14.71 -7.23 2.64
CA SER A 19 -14.09 -7.91 3.79
C SER A 19 -15.08 -8.07 4.94
N PHE A 20 -15.94 -7.08 5.16
CA PHE A 20 -16.98 -7.13 6.20
C PHE A 20 -18.34 -7.51 5.62
N ASN A 21 -19.04 -8.42 6.32
CA ASN A 21 -20.47 -8.61 6.09
C ASN A 21 -21.27 -7.35 6.47
N GLY A 22 -22.38 -7.16 5.78
CA GLY A 22 -23.35 -6.14 6.08
C GLY A 22 -23.89 -6.19 7.52
N ILE A 23 -24.38 -5.05 7.97
CA ILE A 23 -25.24 -4.91 9.14
C ILE A 23 -26.67 -5.00 8.63
N PHE A 24 -27.40 -6.06 9.01
CA PHE A 24 -28.72 -6.34 8.49
C PHE A 24 -29.84 -5.99 9.46
N ALA A 25 -30.91 -5.39 8.94
CA ALA A 25 -32.20 -5.27 9.58
C ALA A 25 -33.20 -6.20 8.88
N GLY A 26 -33.34 -7.43 9.39
CA GLY A 26 -34.03 -8.50 8.67
C GLY A 26 -33.17 -8.96 7.48
N VAL A 27 -33.71 -8.85 6.26
CA VAL A 27 -32.99 -9.19 5.00
C VAL A 27 -32.34 -7.99 4.31
N ARG A 28 -32.57 -6.76 4.80
CA ARG A 28 -32.00 -5.55 4.20
C ARG A 28 -30.67 -5.20 4.84
N ASP A 29 -29.64 -5.04 4.02
CA ASP A 29 -28.40 -4.42 4.44
C ASP A 29 -28.61 -2.92 4.68
N ILE A 30 -28.31 -2.46 5.88
CA ILE A 30 -28.45 -1.06 6.28
C ILE A 30 -27.11 -0.36 6.48
N THR A 31 -25.98 -1.03 6.21
CA THR A 31 -24.62 -0.53 6.53
C THR A 31 -24.37 0.86 5.94
N SER A 32 -24.65 1.06 4.65
CA SER A 32 -24.49 2.34 3.95
C SER A 32 -25.60 3.37 4.26
N SER A 33 -26.69 2.92 4.89
CA SER A 33 -27.83 3.76 5.28
C SER A 33 -27.67 4.37 6.67
N LEU A 34 -26.67 3.91 7.46
CA LEU A 34 -26.35 4.49 8.75
C LEU A 34 -25.76 5.89 8.57
N LYS A 35 -26.50 6.93 8.98
CA LYS A 35 -26.07 8.34 8.83
C LYS A 35 -25.62 8.99 10.13
N SER A 36 -25.99 8.47 11.29
CA SER A 36 -25.70 9.10 12.59
C SER A 36 -25.67 8.10 13.74
N GLY A 37 -25.26 8.58 14.91
CA GLY A 37 -25.16 7.80 16.14
C GLY A 37 -23.88 6.95 16.23
N LYS A 38 -23.74 6.24 17.35
CA LYS A 38 -22.53 5.46 17.68
C LYS A 38 -22.21 4.41 16.61
N LEU A 39 -23.22 3.73 16.07
CA LEU A 39 -23.01 2.67 15.08
C LEU A 39 -22.48 3.23 13.74
N ALA A 40 -23.05 4.35 13.26
CA ALA A 40 -22.55 5.00 12.06
C ALA A 40 -21.11 5.50 12.24
N GLY A 41 -20.79 6.06 13.42
CA GLY A 41 -19.43 6.48 13.75
C GLY A 41 -18.42 5.32 13.77
N LEU A 42 -18.79 4.17 14.32
CA LEU A 42 -17.95 2.97 14.32
C LEU A 42 -17.74 2.42 12.90
N VAL A 43 -18.77 2.43 12.06
CA VAL A 43 -18.68 2.03 10.65
C VAL A 43 -17.76 2.99 9.88
N ASN A 44 -17.91 4.30 10.07
CA ASN A 44 -17.01 5.28 9.44
C ASN A 44 -15.55 5.14 9.93
N LEU A 45 -15.34 4.89 11.22
CA LEU A 45 -14.00 4.66 11.75
C LEU A 45 -13.35 3.41 11.13
N ARG A 46 -14.11 2.32 11.02
CA ARG A 46 -13.65 1.06 10.44
C ARG A 46 -13.39 1.14 8.94
N ASP A 47 -14.29 1.75 8.18
CA ASP A 47 -14.29 1.65 6.71
C ASP A 47 -13.58 2.81 6.01
N ASP A 48 -13.28 3.91 6.71
CA ASP A 48 -12.73 5.13 6.10
C ASP A 48 -11.55 5.70 6.90
N VAL A 49 -11.76 6.04 8.18
CA VAL A 49 -10.73 6.71 9.00
C VAL A 49 -9.51 5.82 9.23
N LEU A 50 -9.70 4.59 9.74
CA LEU A 50 -8.58 3.68 10.02
C LEU A 50 -7.84 3.23 8.76
N PRO A 51 -8.52 2.81 7.66
CA PRO A 51 -7.84 2.53 6.39
C PRO A 51 -7.06 3.74 5.87
N GLY A 52 -7.62 4.94 5.98
CA GLY A 52 -6.95 6.19 5.58
C GLY A 52 -5.71 6.51 6.43
N MET A 53 -5.74 6.24 7.74
CA MET A 53 -4.57 6.39 8.62
C MET A 53 -3.50 5.34 8.31
N GLN A 54 -3.92 4.09 8.09
CA GLN A 54 -3.03 2.99 7.73
C GLN A 54 -2.32 3.29 6.40
N ALA A 55 -3.04 3.77 5.38
CA ALA A 55 -2.47 4.20 4.12
C ALA A 55 -1.41 5.31 4.28
N GLN A 56 -1.59 6.24 5.21
CA GLN A 56 -0.61 7.29 5.49
C GLN A 56 0.69 6.71 6.09
N ILE A 57 0.56 5.77 7.03
CA ILE A 57 1.73 5.12 7.64
C ILE A 57 2.43 4.21 6.63
N ASP A 58 1.67 3.48 5.80
CA ASP A 58 2.19 2.67 4.71
C ASP A 58 2.92 3.52 3.65
N GLN A 59 2.39 4.71 3.34
CA GLN A 59 3.05 5.63 2.41
C GLN A 59 4.36 6.18 2.99
N LEU A 60 4.41 6.47 4.29
CA LEU A 60 5.66 6.85 4.98
C LEU A 60 6.67 5.70 4.93
N ALA A 61 6.24 4.49 5.30
CA ALA A 61 7.08 3.29 5.29
C ALA A 61 7.62 2.99 3.89
N SER A 62 6.76 3.03 2.87
CA SER A 62 7.14 2.79 1.47
C SER A 62 8.12 3.84 0.96
N SER A 63 7.87 5.12 1.27
CA SER A 63 8.79 6.20 0.88
C SER A 63 10.14 6.06 1.57
N LEU A 64 10.15 5.76 2.88
CA LEU A 64 11.39 5.55 3.63
C LEU A 64 12.20 4.38 3.06
N GLU A 65 11.55 3.23 2.85
CA GLU A 65 12.17 2.04 2.25
C GLU A 65 12.75 2.36 0.88
N GLN A 66 11.96 2.90 -0.04
CA GLN A 66 12.39 3.18 -1.41
C GLN A 66 13.56 4.16 -1.45
N GLN A 67 13.52 5.25 -0.69
CA GLN A 67 14.56 6.28 -0.76
C GLN A 67 15.85 5.83 -0.08
N VAL A 68 15.75 5.15 1.07
CA VAL A 68 16.94 4.61 1.76
C VAL A 68 17.56 3.49 0.95
N ASN A 69 16.76 2.58 0.41
CA ASN A 69 17.27 1.52 -0.46
C ASN A 69 17.86 2.07 -1.76
N GLN A 70 17.28 3.10 -2.38
CA GLN A 70 17.87 3.75 -3.56
C GLN A 70 19.31 4.20 -3.29
N VAL A 71 19.54 4.88 -2.16
CA VAL A 71 20.88 5.38 -1.79
C VAL A 71 21.79 4.23 -1.37
N SER A 72 21.28 3.28 -0.58
CA SER A 72 22.00 2.08 -0.13
C SER A 72 22.52 1.25 -1.30
N ASN A 73 21.70 1.11 -2.35
CA ASN A 73 22.02 0.34 -3.55
C ASN A 73 23.05 0.99 -4.48
N GLN A 74 23.36 2.27 -4.29
CA GLN A 74 24.52 2.91 -4.94
C GLN A 74 25.85 2.54 -4.24
N GLY A 75 25.78 1.89 -3.09
CA GLY A 75 26.91 1.57 -2.25
C GLY A 75 27.35 0.12 -2.28
N THR A 76 28.44 -0.12 -1.57
CA THR A 76 28.94 -1.44 -1.20
C THR A 76 29.48 -1.39 0.23
N ALA A 77 29.57 -2.55 0.88
CA ALA A 77 30.21 -2.64 2.18
C ALA A 77 31.69 -2.23 2.10
N ALA A 78 32.15 -1.47 3.09
CA ALA A 78 33.55 -1.09 3.17
C ALA A 78 34.43 -2.32 3.49
N VAL A 79 35.61 -2.38 2.88
CA VAL A 79 36.58 -3.45 3.20
C VAL A 79 37.05 -3.35 4.66
N PRO A 80 37.30 -4.47 5.37
CA PRO A 80 37.55 -5.82 4.84
C PRO A 80 36.32 -6.75 4.78
N ALA A 81 35.10 -6.23 4.93
CA ALA A 81 33.89 -7.05 4.82
C ALA A 81 33.82 -7.72 3.45
N SER A 82 33.52 -9.02 3.42
CA SER A 82 33.49 -9.80 2.19
C SER A 82 32.06 -10.03 1.73
N ILE A 83 31.70 -9.47 0.58
CA ILE A 83 30.37 -9.60 -0.02
C ILE A 83 30.42 -10.73 -1.03
N ASN A 84 30.27 -11.96 -0.55
CA ASN A 84 30.39 -13.17 -1.36
C ASN A 84 29.06 -13.91 -1.55
N ASN A 85 28.03 -13.53 -0.83
CA ASN A 85 26.69 -14.09 -0.94
C ASN A 85 25.66 -12.97 -0.78
N ILE A 86 24.92 -12.70 -1.85
CA ILE A 86 23.89 -11.67 -1.91
C ILE A 86 22.60 -12.32 -2.37
N THR A 87 21.49 -12.07 -1.67
CA THR A 87 20.14 -12.38 -2.16
C THR A 87 19.34 -11.10 -2.18
N GLY A 88 18.85 -10.74 -3.35
CA GLY A 88 18.03 -9.56 -3.56
C GLY A 88 16.67 -9.64 -2.86
N SER A 89 16.05 -8.50 -2.60
CA SER A 89 14.72 -8.42 -2.00
C SER A 89 13.59 -8.56 -3.04
N THR A 90 13.79 -8.07 -4.27
CA THR A 90 12.77 -8.01 -5.32
C THR A 90 12.31 -9.40 -5.78
N GLN A 91 10.99 -9.61 -5.82
CA GLN A 91 10.38 -10.86 -6.26
C GLN A 91 9.85 -10.76 -7.69
N PHE A 92 10.44 -11.52 -8.60
CA PHE A 92 10.02 -11.61 -9.99
C PHE A 92 9.11 -12.82 -10.19
N MET A 93 7.96 -12.60 -10.83
CA MET A 93 6.92 -13.62 -11.03
C MET A 93 7.43 -14.80 -11.87
N ALA A 94 8.14 -14.52 -12.96
CA ALA A 94 8.63 -15.53 -13.88
C ALA A 94 9.91 -15.04 -14.58
N PRO A 95 11.08 -15.16 -13.93
CA PRO A 95 12.35 -14.67 -14.47
C PRO A 95 12.73 -15.22 -15.85
N SER A 96 12.16 -16.35 -16.28
CA SER A 96 12.44 -16.94 -17.59
C SER A 96 11.65 -16.31 -18.73
N THR A 97 10.55 -15.62 -18.44
CA THR A 97 9.68 -14.98 -19.44
C THR A 97 9.73 -13.46 -19.36
N GLN A 98 10.12 -12.91 -18.21
CA GLN A 98 10.22 -11.48 -17.98
C GLN A 98 11.55 -10.95 -18.53
N ASN A 99 11.46 -9.98 -19.45
CA ASN A 99 12.62 -9.39 -20.11
C ASN A 99 13.08 -8.11 -19.40
N VAL A 100 14.38 -7.86 -19.45
CA VAL A 100 15.01 -6.69 -18.83
C VAL A 100 15.80 -5.89 -19.85
N THR A 101 15.63 -4.57 -19.79
CA THR A 101 16.32 -3.61 -20.64
C THR A 101 17.09 -2.60 -19.78
N PHE A 102 18.27 -2.21 -20.25
CA PHE A 102 19.14 -1.23 -19.61
C PHE A 102 19.32 -0.03 -20.53
N SER A 103 19.20 1.18 -19.97
CA SER A 103 19.38 2.44 -20.69
C SER A 103 19.84 3.57 -19.75
N GLY A 104 20.27 4.71 -20.30
CA GLY A 104 20.65 5.88 -19.50
C GLY A 104 21.99 5.80 -18.77
N GLY A 105 22.80 4.74 -19.01
CA GLY A 105 24.11 4.56 -18.41
C GLY A 105 24.66 3.16 -18.67
N THR A 106 25.58 2.69 -17.83
CA THR A 106 26.14 1.34 -17.87
C THR A 106 26.36 0.79 -16.47
N THR A 107 25.90 -0.43 -16.22
CA THR A 107 26.18 -1.15 -14.98
C THR A 107 27.42 -2.01 -15.15
N ASN A 108 28.39 -1.85 -14.25
CA ASN A 108 29.55 -2.72 -14.14
C ASN A 108 29.41 -3.65 -12.94
N VAL A 109 29.73 -4.92 -13.15
CA VAL A 109 29.98 -5.89 -12.08
C VAL A 109 31.48 -5.87 -11.79
N VAL A 110 31.83 -5.69 -10.53
CA VAL A 110 33.21 -5.54 -10.07
C VAL A 110 33.52 -6.63 -9.04
N LEU A 111 34.60 -7.36 -9.27
CA LEU A 111 35.17 -8.32 -8.33
C LEU A 111 36.39 -7.70 -7.67
N TYR A 112 36.45 -7.75 -6.35
CA TYR A 112 37.57 -7.21 -5.58
C TYR A 112 38.01 -8.14 -4.46
N ASP A 113 39.29 -8.04 -4.11
CA ASP A 113 39.87 -8.79 -3.00
C ASP A 113 39.54 -8.17 -1.63
N SER A 114 39.97 -8.82 -0.54
CA SER A 114 39.75 -8.32 0.83
C SER A 114 40.42 -6.98 1.15
N SER A 115 41.33 -6.50 0.28
CA SER A 115 41.94 -5.16 0.38
C SER A 115 41.17 -4.10 -0.40
N GLY A 116 40.12 -4.49 -1.12
CA GLY A 116 39.28 -3.60 -1.93
C GLY A 116 39.84 -3.35 -3.32
N LYS A 117 40.82 -4.12 -3.79
CA LYS A 117 41.43 -3.94 -5.10
C LYS A 117 40.71 -4.80 -6.16
N GLU A 118 40.42 -4.22 -7.32
CA GLU A 118 39.81 -4.94 -8.44
C GLU A 118 40.66 -6.14 -8.91
N ILE A 119 39.99 -7.29 -8.94
CA ILE A 119 40.42 -8.54 -9.60
C ILE A 119 39.98 -8.48 -11.07
N ALA A 120 38.69 -8.27 -11.31
CA ALA A 120 38.09 -8.16 -12.63
C ALA A 120 36.84 -7.27 -12.60
N SER A 121 36.50 -6.66 -13.73
CA SER A 121 35.27 -5.90 -13.90
C SER A 121 34.72 -6.03 -15.31
N SER A 122 33.41 -6.05 -15.48
CA SER A 122 32.80 -5.98 -16.81
C SER A 122 31.44 -5.31 -16.75
N ALA A 123 31.12 -4.54 -17.80
CA ALA A 123 29.78 -4.03 -17.99
C ALA A 123 28.81 -5.16 -18.38
N ILE A 124 27.57 -5.09 -17.90
CA ILE A 124 26.53 -6.09 -18.20
C ILE A 124 26.37 -6.32 -19.72
N LEU A 125 26.42 -5.23 -20.51
CA LEU A 125 26.24 -5.25 -21.96
C LEU A 125 27.56 -5.38 -22.74
N ASP A 126 28.70 -5.57 -22.09
CA ASP A 126 30.00 -5.69 -22.76
C ASP A 126 30.09 -7.02 -23.55
N PRO A 127 30.22 -7.00 -24.88
CA PRO A 127 30.30 -8.21 -25.70
C PRO A 127 31.55 -9.06 -25.40
N ALA A 128 32.61 -8.45 -24.85
CA ALA A 128 33.84 -9.15 -24.48
C ALA A 128 33.81 -9.69 -23.04
N GLY A 129 32.77 -9.39 -22.27
CA GLY A 129 32.64 -9.77 -20.87
C GLY A 129 31.34 -10.50 -20.58
N ILE A 130 30.45 -9.88 -19.80
CA ILE A 130 29.18 -10.51 -19.40
C ILE A 130 28.28 -10.80 -20.61
N ASN A 131 28.33 -9.95 -21.63
CA ASN A 131 27.67 -10.15 -22.92
C ASN A 131 26.17 -10.49 -22.79
N PHE A 132 25.46 -9.77 -21.91
CA PHE A 132 24.01 -9.86 -21.86
C PHE A 132 23.40 -9.14 -23.07
N THR A 133 22.46 -9.80 -23.74
CA THR A 133 21.69 -9.17 -24.83
C THR A 133 20.61 -8.28 -24.23
N ASN A 134 20.69 -6.97 -24.46
CA ASN A 134 19.71 -6.01 -23.92
C ASN A 134 18.29 -6.35 -24.41
N GLY A 135 17.34 -6.53 -23.48
CA GLY A 135 16.01 -7.05 -23.77
C GLY A 135 15.87 -8.57 -23.65
N GLY A 136 16.91 -9.28 -23.20
CA GLY A 136 16.82 -10.69 -22.84
C GLY A 136 16.08 -10.93 -21.52
N SER A 137 15.76 -12.20 -21.23
CA SER A 137 15.10 -12.57 -19.97
C SER A 137 16.01 -12.36 -18.76
N LEU A 138 15.40 -12.13 -17.58
CA LEU A 138 16.11 -12.07 -16.30
C LEU A 138 16.97 -13.33 -16.06
N SER A 139 16.46 -14.51 -16.43
CA SER A 139 17.20 -15.78 -16.32
C SER A 139 18.43 -15.84 -17.23
N SER A 140 18.34 -15.25 -18.43
CA SER A 140 19.50 -15.16 -19.34
C SER A 140 20.56 -14.19 -18.82
N LEU A 141 20.16 -13.08 -18.19
CA LEU A 141 21.08 -12.17 -17.49
C LEU A 141 21.84 -12.90 -16.38
N ALA A 142 21.11 -13.63 -15.52
CA ALA A 142 21.73 -14.43 -14.46
C ALA A 142 22.72 -15.45 -15.03
N SER A 143 22.35 -16.14 -16.11
CA SER A 143 23.21 -17.13 -16.77
C SER A 143 24.49 -16.50 -17.36
N SER A 144 24.36 -15.35 -18.02
CA SER A 144 25.48 -14.56 -18.55
C SER A 144 26.44 -14.13 -17.44
N MET A 145 25.90 -13.58 -16.34
CA MET A 145 26.69 -13.18 -15.18
C MET A 145 27.41 -14.37 -14.53
N GLN A 146 26.72 -15.50 -14.32
CA GLN A 146 27.32 -16.71 -13.76
C GLN A 146 28.49 -17.20 -14.60
N THR A 147 28.30 -17.27 -15.92
CA THR A 147 29.32 -17.72 -16.87
C THR A 147 30.54 -16.80 -16.81
N TRP A 148 30.33 -15.49 -16.76
CA TRP A 148 31.41 -14.53 -16.62
C TRP A 148 32.15 -14.71 -15.28
N LEU A 149 31.44 -14.77 -14.15
CA LEU A 149 32.03 -14.94 -12.81
C LEU A 149 32.94 -16.17 -12.73
N GLN A 150 32.45 -17.34 -13.20
CA GLN A 150 33.20 -18.59 -13.16
C GLN A 150 34.48 -18.58 -14.00
N ALA A 151 34.57 -17.68 -14.98
CA ALA A 151 35.75 -17.52 -15.83
C ALA A 151 36.79 -16.55 -15.28
N GLN A 152 36.48 -15.74 -14.25
CA GLN A 152 37.38 -14.66 -13.81
C GLN A 152 38.50 -15.14 -12.87
N ASP A 153 38.23 -16.12 -12.01
CA ASP A 153 39.20 -16.65 -11.05
C ASP A 153 38.93 -18.13 -10.78
N PRO A 154 39.95 -19.00 -10.64
CA PRO A 154 39.76 -20.42 -10.30
C PRO A 154 38.92 -20.66 -9.03
N GLN A 155 38.95 -19.74 -8.06
CA GLN A 155 38.13 -19.82 -6.85
C GLN A 155 36.63 -19.64 -7.11
N LEU A 156 36.27 -19.03 -8.23
CA LEU A 156 34.89 -18.77 -8.63
C LEU A 156 34.30 -19.89 -9.50
N ALA A 157 35.00 -21.01 -9.70
CA ALA A 157 34.52 -22.11 -10.55
C ALA A 157 33.13 -22.65 -10.15
N ASN A 158 32.75 -22.50 -8.88
CA ASN A 158 31.43 -22.88 -8.35
C ASN A 158 30.50 -21.69 -8.07
N ALA A 159 30.86 -20.47 -8.52
CA ALA A 159 30.01 -19.30 -8.34
C ALA A 159 28.67 -19.50 -9.07
N THR A 160 27.57 -19.08 -8.45
CA THR A 160 26.21 -19.20 -8.99
C THR A 160 25.52 -17.86 -9.05
N VAL A 161 24.79 -17.61 -10.12
CA VAL A 161 23.82 -16.51 -10.23
C VAL A 161 22.50 -17.11 -10.69
N SER A 162 21.49 -17.03 -9.84
CA SER A 162 20.21 -17.72 -10.08
C SER A 162 19.04 -16.96 -9.45
N PHE A 163 17.82 -17.37 -9.76
CA PHE A 163 16.62 -16.93 -9.05
C PHE A 163 16.16 -18.03 -8.09
N ASN A 164 15.90 -17.67 -6.84
CA ASN A 164 15.40 -18.62 -5.85
C ASN A 164 13.91 -18.95 -6.08
N ALA A 165 13.33 -19.82 -5.24
CA ALA A 165 11.92 -20.21 -5.36
C ALA A 165 10.91 -19.06 -5.15
N LYS A 166 11.35 -17.93 -4.58
CA LYS A 166 10.55 -16.70 -4.44
C LYS A 166 10.75 -15.73 -5.61
N GLY A 167 11.51 -16.13 -6.63
CA GLY A 167 11.85 -15.27 -7.76
C GLY A 167 12.84 -14.16 -7.43
N GLN A 168 13.64 -14.29 -6.37
CA GLN A 168 14.66 -13.29 -5.99
C GLN A 168 16.02 -13.69 -6.56
N MET A 169 16.76 -12.71 -7.09
CA MET A 169 18.12 -12.94 -7.60
C MET A 169 19.07 -13.27 -6.45
N ALA A 170 19.84 -14.34 -6.58
CA ALA A 170 20.88 -14.74 -5.65
C ALA A 170 22.22 -14.86 -6.39
N VAL A 171 23.24 -14.19 -5.85
CA VAL A 171 24.64 -14.24 -6.30
C VAL A 171 25.46 -14.85 -5.19
N ASN A 172 26.06 -16.01 -5.44
CA ASN A 172 26.97 -16.67 -4.50
C ASN A 172 28.30 -16.95 -5.20
N LEU A 173 29.39 -16.42 -4.67
CA LEU A 173 30.72 -16.55 -5.26
C LEU A 173 31.41 -17.88 -4.92
N GLY A 174 30.91 -18.61 -3.91
CA GLY A 174 31.49 -19.88 -3.47
C GLY A 174 32.86 -19.78 -2.80
N THR A 175 33.28 -18.56 -2.41
CA THR A 175 34.56 -18.25 -1.75
C THR A 175 34.40 -17.12 -0.75
N ASP A 176 35.20 -17.06 0.30
CA ASP A 176 35.25 -15.97 1.29
C ASP A 176 36.33 -14.93 0.99
N SER A 177 37.12 -15.12 -0.08
CA SER A 177 38.27 -14.26 -0.39
C SER A 177 38.00 -13.19 -1.46
N ILE A 178 36.89 -13.30 -2.17
CA ILE A 178 36.49 -12.40 -3.26
C ILE A 178 35.12 -11.83 -2.92
N SER A 179 34.96 -10.54 -3.18
CA SER A 179 33.68 -9.84 -3.07
C SER A 179 33.17 -9.40 -4.43
N VAL A 180 31.85 -9.28 -4.55
CA VAL A 180 31.18 -8.69 -5.72
C VAL A 180 30.54 -7.38 -5.34
N GLY A 181 30.65 -6.40 -6.24
CA GLY A 181 29.96 -5.13 -6.15
C GLY A 181 29.42 -4.71 -7.50
N PHE A 182 28.45 -3.82 -7.48
CA PHE A 182 27.76 -3.30 -8.67
C PHE A 182 27.87 -1.79 -8.66
N ILE A 183 28.24 -1.21 -9.79
CA ILE A 183 28.30 0.24 -9.96
C ILE A 183 27.61 0.64 -11.26
N ASP A 184 26.67 1.57 -11.13
CA ASP A 184 26.06 2.23 -12.26
C ASP A 184 26.81 3.51 -12.60
N GLU A 185 27.21 3.62 -13.85
CA GLU A 185 27.99 4.72 -14.39
C GLU A 185 27.19 5.47 -15.46
N GLN A 186 27.39 6.79 -15.56
CA GLN A 186 26.67 7.66 -16.48
C GLN A 186 26.88 7.30 -17.97
N SER A 187 27.99 6.64 -18.30
CA SER A 187 28.32 6.25 -19.66
C SER A 187 29.04 4.90 -19.70
N ALA A 188 29.21 4.35 -20.89
CA ALA A 188 30.02 3.15 -21.11
C ALA A 188 31.53 3.37 -20.86
N THR A 189 31.97 4.59 -20.57
CA THR A 189 33.36 4.86 -20.18
C THR A 189 33.56 4.42 -18.74
N LYS A 190 34.42 3.42 -18.53
CA LYS A 190 34.82 2.94 -17.20
C LYS A 190 35.33 4.10 -16.34
N GLY A 191 34.79 4.22 -15.13
CA GLY A 191 35.05 5.31 -14.19
C GLY A 191 34.34 6.62 -14.52
N SER A 192 33.33 6.61 -15.38
CA SER A 192 32.46 7.78 -15.53
C SER A 192 31.64 8.01 -14.25
N GLY A 193 31.10 9.23 -14.09
CA GLY A 193 30.40 9.60 -12.86
C GLY A 193 29.30 8.61 -12.49
N GLN A 194 29.18 8.30 -11.19
CA GLN A 194 28.12 7.42 -10.70
C GLN A 194 26.74 8.03 -11.01
N SER A 195 25.88 7.27 -11.66
CA SER A 195 24.51 7.66 -11.98
C SER A 195 23.67 6.41 -12.16
N ASP A 196 22.47 6.39 -11.58
CA ASP A 196 21.59 5.23 -11.64
C ASP A 196 21.19 4.91 -13.09
N VAL A 197 21.42 3.67 -13.51
CA VAL A 197 20.94 3.16 -14.80
C VAL A 197 19.43 3.00 -14.77
N SER A 198 18.76 3.30 -15.88
CA SER A 198 17.34 3.03 -16.01
C SER A 198 17.13 1.58 -16.44
N VAL A 199 16.46 0.80 -15.59
CA VAL A 199 16.17 -0.61 -15.79
C VAL A 199 14.69 -0.78 -16.12
N GLY A 200 14.39 -1.15 -17.36
CA GLY A 200 13.03 -1.43 -17.82
C GLY A 200 12.71 -2.92 -17.69
N LEU A 201 11.56 -3.24 -17.08
CA LEU A 201 11.05 -4.60 -16.93
C LEU A 201 9.78 -4.78 -17.76
N ASP A 202 9.81 -5.83 -18.57
CA ASP A 202 8.69 -6.42 -19.29
C ASP A 202 8.07 -7.51 -18.41
N LEU A 203 6.90 -7.22 -17.83
CA LEU A 203 6.27 -8.08 -16.83
C LEU A 203 5.55 -9.28 -17.45
N ASN A 204 5.03 -9.13 -18.67
CA ASN A 204 4.24 -10.13 -19.39
C ASN A 204 5.00 -10.81 -20.55
N GLY A 205 6.26 -10.44 -20.79
CA GLY A 205 7.09 -11.02 -21.84
C GLY A 205 6.65 -10.63 -23.26
N ASP A 206 5.94 -9.51 -23.44
CA ASP A 206 5.43 -9.07 -24.75
C ASP A 206 6.43 -8.24 -25.57
N GLY A 207 7.63 -8.00 -25.02
CA GLY A 207 8.70 -7.23 -25.63
C GLY A 207 8.63 -5.74 -25.33
N GLN A 208 7.63 -5.27 -24.57
CA GLN A 208 7.49 -3.88 -24.16
C GLN A 208 7.82 -3.69 -22.68
N THR A 209 8.42 -2.54 -22.36
CA THR A 209 8.69 -2.18 -20.96
C THR A 209 7.40 -1.73 -20.28
N ASP A 210 7.00 -2.43 -19.22
CA ASP A 210 5.84 -2.11 -18.39
C ASP A 210 6.18 -1.20 -17.21
N THR A 211 7.33 -1.46 -16.60
CA THR A 211 7.80 -0.72 -15.42
C THR A 211 9.25 -0.33 -15.56
N THR A 212 9.64 0.74 -14.90
CA THR A 212 11.02 1.23 -14.91
C THR A 212 11.46 1.53 -13.50
N THR A 213 12.66 1.07 -13.16
CA THR A 213 13.32 1.32 -11.88
C THR A 213 14.69 1.92 -12.13
N GLN A 214 15.10 2.81 -11.24
CA GLN A 214 16.43 3.43 -11.31
C GLN A 214 17.41 2.66 -10.42
N GLY A 215 18.55 2.30 -10.98
CA GLY A 215 19.62 1.60 -10.28
C GLY A 215 19.57 0.10 -10.49
N PHE A 216 20.66 -0.53 -10.94
CA PHE A 216 20.73 -1.99 -11.12
C PHE A 216 20.54 -2.73 -9.80
N SER A 217 21.34 -2.38 -8.79
CA SER A 217 21.24 -3.02 -7.47
C SER A 217 19.88 -2.79 -6.85
N ASN A 218 19.30 -1.60 -7.03
CA ASN A 218 17.98 -1.24 -6.51
C ASN A 218 16.84 -2.01 -7.20
N PHE A 219 16.93 -2.23 -8.52
CA PHE A 219 15.98 -3.06 -9.25
C PHE A 219 15.92 -4.49 -8.72
N PHE A 220 17.08 -5.09 -8.42
CA PHE A 220 17.18 -6.43 -7.86
C PHE A 220 17.08 -6.50 -6.33
N GLY A 221 17.17 -5.35 -5.64
CA GLY A 221 17.22 -5.25 -4.19
C GLY A 221 18.49 -5.85 -3.56
N LEU A 222 19.63 -5.79 -4.25
CA LEU A 222 20.86 -6.52 -3.89
C LEU A 222 21.54 -5.96 -2.64
N ASN A 223 21.46 -4.64 -2.41
CA ASN A 223 22.09 -3.95 -1.28
C ASN A 223 21.03 -3.17 -0.48
N ASP A 224 19.85 -3.77 -0.31
CA ASP A 224 18.74 -3.17 0.43
C ASP A 224 19.03 -3.07 1.93
N PHE A 225 18.88 -1.86 2.47
CA PHE A 225 18.99 -1.58 3.90
C PHE A 225 17.72 -2.03 4.64
N PHE A 226 16.56 -1.71 4.07
CA PHE A 226 15.25 -2.14 4.54
C PHE A 226 14.71 -3.25 3.65
N THR A 227 14.03 -4.21 4.27
CA THR A 227 13.27 -5.25 3.59
C THR A 227 11.83 -5.22 4.08
N SER A 228 10.89 -5.48 3.18
CA SER A 228 9.46 -5.60 3.50
C SER A 228 8.86 -6.84 2.84
N ALA A 229 7.60 -7.15 3.16
CA ALA A 229 6.83 -8.20 2.50
C ALA A 229 5.57 -7.58 1.85
N PRO A 230 5.71 -6.91 0.70
CA PRO A 230 4.58 -6.27 0.03
C PRO A 230 3.58 -7.33 -0.45
N ASN A 231 2.31 -6.94 -0.57
CA ASN A 231 1.27 -7.85 -1.04
C ASN A 231 1.42 -8.09 -2.55
N VAL A 232 2.06 -9.19 -2.92
CA VAL A 232 2.30 -9.60 -4.32
C VAL A 232 1.02 -9.96 -5.08
N SER A 233 -0.06 -10.30 -4.37
CA SER A 233 -1.34 -10.69 -4.99
C SER A 233 -2.27 -9.52 -5.29
N GLN A 234 -1.84 -8.29 -4.98
CA GLN A 234 -2.70 -7.12 -5.08
C GLN A 234 -1.99 -5.95 -5.78
N TRP A 235 -2.70 -5.33 -6.70
CA TRP A 235 -2.36 -4.04 -7.29
C TRP A 235 -3.40 -3.00 -6.89
N SER A 236 -2.97 -1.76 -6.74
CA SER A 236 -3.87 -0.65 -6.41
C SER A 236 -3.53 0.58 -7.21
N SER A 237 -4.53 1.37 -7.54
CA SER A 237 -4.34 2.69 -8.12
C SER A 237 -3.76 3.67 -7.09
N GLY A 238 -3.22 4.79 -7.56
CA GLY A 238 -3.03 5.97 -6.74
C GLY A 238 -4.36 6.45 -6.13
N LEU A 239 -4.30 7.25 -5.07
CA LEU A 239 -5.50 7.86 -4.50
C LEU A 239 -6.10 8.82 -5.52
N LYS A 240 -7.34 8.57 -5.92
CA LYS A 240 -8.06 9.41 -6.87
C LYS A 240 -9.23 10.11 -6.18
N PRO A 241 -9.61 11.33 -6.60
CA PRO A 241 -10.81 11.96 -6.10
C PRO A 241 -12.05 11.14 -6.48
N ALA A 242 -13.14 11.24 -5.71
CA ALA A 242 -14.35 10.43 -5.91
C ALA A 242 -15.02 10.61 -7.29
N ASN A 243 -14.77 11.73 -7.97
CA ASN A 243 -15.24 12.04 -9.32
C ASN A 243 -14.17 11.79 -10.40
N TYR A 244 -13.10 11.05 -10.08
CA TYR A 244 -12.05 10.75 -11.04
C TYR A 244 -12.60 9.99 -12.25
N THR A 245 -12.07 10.37 -13.40
CA THR A 245 -12.29 9.67 -14.66
C THR A 245 -10.95 9.46 -15.35
N LEU A 246 -10.83 8.38 -16.11
CA LEU A 246 -9.58 8.03 -16.79
C LEU A 246 -9.18 9.12 -17.79
N THR A 247 -7.93 9.57 -17.71
CA THR A 247 -7.41 10.73 -18.45
C THR A 247 -6.63 10.34 -19.72
N THR A 248 -6.82 9.12 -20.23
CA THR A 248 -6.17 8.67 -21.47
C THR A 248 -6.77 9.35 -22.70
N THR A 249 -6.03 9.39 -23.81
CA THR A 249 -6.47 10.02 -25.07
C THR A 249 -7.28 9.09 -25.98
N SER A 250 -7.15 7.78 -25.79
CA SER A 250 -7.87 6.75 -26.53
C SER A 250 -8.13 5.52 -25.64
N ALA A 251 -8.96 4.60 -26.12
CA ALA A 251 -9.19 3.33 -25.44
C ALA A 251 -7.88 2.54 -25.31
N GLN A 252 -7.62 2.03 -24.10
CA GLN A 252 -6.46 1.22 -23.78
C GLN A 252 -6.92 -0.18 -23.38
N THR A 253 -6.05 -1.18 -23.50
CA THR A 253 -6.37 -2.56 -23.11
C THR A 253 -5.46 -2.97 -21.96
N LEU A 254 -6.04 -3.11 -20.77
CA LEU A 254 -5.38 -3.68 -19.61
C LEU A 254 -5.27 -5.20 -19.80
N GLN A 255 -4.14 -5.76 -19.35
CA GLN A 255 -3.86 -7.18 -19.33
C GLN A 255 -3.49 -7.60 -17.92
N PHE A 256 -3.92 -8.80 -17.52
CA PHE A 256 -3.68 -9.36 -16.20
C PHE A 256 -2.85 -10.63 -16.36
N SER A 257 -1.78 -10.76 -15.59
CA SER A 257 -0.96 -11.98 -15.50
C SER A 257 -0.82 -12.43 -14.05
N ASP A 258 -0.71 -13.73 -13.84
CA ASP A 258 -0.46 -14.35 -12.55
C ASP A 258 0.68 -15.36 -12.62
N SER A 259 1.14 -15.88 -11.49
CA SER A 259 2.21 -16.90 -11.46
C SER A 259 1.91 -18.16 -12.29
N ALA A 260 0.63 -18.45 -12.56
CA ALA A 260 0.23 -19.57 -13.42
C ALA A 260 0.23 -19.22 -14.92
N ASN A 261 -0.02 -17.96 -15.27
CA ASN A 261 -0.08 -17.42 -16.63
C ASN A 261 0.77 -16.14 -16.70
N PRO A 262 2.11 -16.24 -16.59
CA PRO A 262 2.97 -15.07 -16.45
C PRO A 262 2.96 -14.16 -17.68
N THR A 263 2.61 -14.70 -18.85
CA THR A 263 2.48 -13.93 -20.10
C THR A 263 1.06 -13.39 -20.36
N GLY A 264 0.20 -13.46 -19.35
CA GLY A 264 -1.19 -13.01 -19.42
C GLY A 264 -2.20 -14.14 -19.36
N ILE A 265 -3.27 -13.91 -18.60
CA ILE A 265 -4.41 -14.82 -18.48
C ILE A 265 -5.14 -14.87 -19.83
N PRO A 266 -5.31 -16.06 -20.44
CA PRO A 266 -5.97 -16.18 -21.74
C PRO A 266 -7.39 -15.61 -21.75
N GLY A 267 -7.65 -14.61 -22.60
CA GLY A 267 -8.95 -13.91 -22.66
C GLY A 267 -9.18 -12.92 -21.50
N GLY A 268 -8.24 -12.83 -20.56
CA GLY A 268 -8.26 -11.93 -19.42
C GLY A 268 -7.74 -10.53 -19.75
N THR A 269 -8.27 -9.89 -20.80
CA THR A 269 -7.98 -8.50 -21.11
C THR A 269 -9.21 -7.63 -20.93
N VAL A 270 -9.02 -6.37 -20.58
CA VAL A 270 -10.12 -5.42 -20.30
C VAL A 270 -9.84 -4.10 -20.99
N THR A 271 -10.74 -3.68 -21.88
CA THR A 271 -10.67 -2.36 -22.49
C THR A 271 -11.17 -1.29 -21.51
N VAL A 272 -10.37 -0.25 -21.32
CA VAL A 272 -10.71 0.96 -20.56
C VAL A 272 -10.72 2.17 -21.47
N ASN A 273 -11.76 2.98 -21.38
CA ASN A 273 -12.00 4.13 -22.26
C ASN A 273 -11.63 5.44 -21.56
N PRO A 274 -11.28 6.49 -22.33
CA PRO A 274 -11.25 7.85 -21.80
C PRO A 274 -12.56 8.15 -21.07
N THR A 275 -12.48 8.84 -19.93
CA THR A 275 -13.60 9.18 -19.06
C THR A 275 -14.23 8.06 -18.22
N ASP A 276 -13.76 6.81 -18.33
CA ASP A 276 -14.25 5.74 -17.45
C ASP A 276 -13.95 6.04 -15.98
N SER A 277 -14.95 5.87 -15.11
CA SER A 277 -14.79 5.98 -13.66
C SER A 277 -14.07 4.75 -13.10
N LEU A 278 -13.52 4.82 -11.89
CA LEU A 278 -12.95 3.64 -11.22
C LEU A 278 -14.00 2.53 -11.05
N GLN A 279 -15.26 2.88 -10.80
CA GLN A 279 -16.36 1.92 -10.70
C GLN A 279 -16.64 1.23 -12.03
N THR A 280 -16.61 1.99 -13.13
CA THR A 280 -16.77 1.43 -14.49
C THR A 280 -15.66 0.43 -14.79
N ILE A 281 -14.41 0.79 -14.48
CA ILE A 281 -13.24 -0.08 -14.69
C ILE A 281 -13.36 -1.35 -13.83
N ALA A 282 -13.69 -1.22 -12.55
CA ALA A 282 -13.88 -2.37 -11.66
C ALA A 282 -14.99 -3.31 -12.16
N ALA A 283 -16.11 -2.76 -12.63
CA ALA A 283 -17.20 -3.54 -13.21
C ALA A 283 -16.79 -4.25 -14.51
N ALA A 284 -16.01 -3.61 -15.37
CA ALA A 284 -15.48 -4.21 -16.58
C ALA A 284 -14.55 -5.40 -16.28
N ILE A 285 -13.67 -5.27 -15.27
CA ILE A 285 -12.81 -6.36 -14.81
C ILE A 285 -13.65 -7.53 -14.28
N ASN A 286 -14.59 -7.26 -13.36
CA ASN A 286 -15.40 -8.30 -12.72
C ASN A 286 -16.40 -9.00 -13.66
N SER A 287 -16.74 -8.38 -14.79
CA SER A 287 -17.64 -8.96 -15.80
C SER A 287 -16.91 -9.78 -16.87
N ASN A 288 -15.57 -9.75 -16.90
CA ASN A 288 -14.80 -10.59 -17.80
C ASN A 288 -14.84 -12.06 -17.33
N ALA A 289 -15.40 -12.93 -18.16
CA ALA A 289 -15.58 -14.35 -17.86
C ALA A 289 -14.25 -15.10 -17.62
N ALA A 290 -13.17 -14.71 -18.31
CA ALA A 290 -11.84 -15.32 -18.14
C ALA A 290 -11.15 -14.92 -16.84
N LEU A 291 -11.53 -13.78 -16.25
CA LEU A 291 -11.02 -13.32 -14.96
C LEU A 291 -11.84 -13.82 -13.78
N SER A 292 -13.06 -14.31 -14.02
CA SER A 292 -13.99 -14.74 -12.98
C SER A 292 -13.40 -15.89 -12.14
N GLY A 293 -13.32 -15.69 -10.83
CA GLY A 293 -12.72 -16.66 -9.90
C GLY A 293 -11.20 -16.64 -9.82
N ILE A 294 -10.53 -15.75 -10.56
CA ILE A 294 -9.08 -15.54 -10.53
C ILE A 294 -8.78 -14.11 -10.05
N ILE A 295 -9.35 -13.11 -10.72
CA ILE A 295 -9.14 -11.70 -10.41
C ILE A 295 -10.44 -11.06 -9.94
N GLN A 296 -10.32 -10.18 -8.95
CA GLN A 296 -11.40 -9.34 -8.47
C GLN A 296 -10.96 -7.88 -8.38
N ALA A 297 -11.76 -6.98 -8.92
CA ALA A 297 -11.55 -5.54 -8.84
C ALA A 297 -12.60 -4.87 -7.95
N ILE A 298 -12.17 -4.00 -7.04
CA ILE A 298 -13.05 -3.31 -6.11
C ILE A 298 -12.61 -1.86 -5.96
N VAL A 299 -13.56 -0.95 -5.81
CA VAL A 299 -13.25 0.44 -5.47
C VAL A 299 -13.41 0.63 -3.97
N VAL A 300 -12.32 1.00 -3.31
CA VAL A 300 -12.26 1.21 -1.86
C VAL A 300 -12.20 2.72 -1.59
N PRO A 301 -13.11 3.27 -0.77
CA PRO A 301 -12.99 4.64 -0.28
C PRO A 301 -11.81 4.75 0.70
N GLU A 302 -11.04 5.82 0.58
CA GLU A 302 -9.89 6.09 1.44
C GLU A 302 -9.83 7.61 1.68
N GLY A 303 -10.30 8.05 2.85
CA GLY A 303 -10.36 9.47 3.21
C GLY A 303 -11.20 10.29 2.23
N GLY A 304 -10.58 11.31 1.61
CA GLY A 304 -11.26 12.19 0.65
C GLY A 304 -11.39 11.63 -0.78
N GLY A 305 -10.86 10.43 -1.02
CA GLY A 305 -10.77 9.83 -2.34
C GLY A 305 -11.14 8.36 -2.36
N GLN A 306 -10.75 7.70 -3.44
CA GLN A 306 -11.00 6.29 -3.70
C GLN A 306 -9.80 5.67 -4.43
N ARG A 307 -9.62 4.36 -4.25
CA ARG A 307 -8.66 3.56 -4.99
C ARG A 307 -9.34 2.39 -5.66
N LEU A 308 -8.91 2.10 -6.88
CA LEU A 308 -9.17 0.81 -7.52
C LEU A 308 -8.17 -0.19 -6.94
N VAL A 309 -8.68 -1.26 -6.35
CA VAL A 309 -7.91 -2.40 -5.87
C VAL A 309 -8.21 -3.58 -6.76
N VAL A 310 -7.19 -4.18 -7.34
CA VAL A 310 -7.26 -5.41 -8.13
C VAL A 310 -6.50 -6.48 -7.38
N ARG A 311 -7.16 -7.60 -7.08
CA ARG A 311 -6.55 -8.71 -6.34
C ARG A 311 -6.72 -10.03 -7.07
N ASP A 312 -5.70 -10.87 -6.97
CA ASP A 312 -5.81 -12.28 -7.27
C ASP A 312 -6.45 -12.99 -6.08
N VAL A 313 -7.60 -13.64 -6.28
CA VAL A 313 -8.37 -14.28 -5.20
C VAL A 313 -7.81 -15.65 -4.80
N LEU A 314 -6.88 -16.19 -5.58
CA LEU A 314 -6.15 -17.43 -5.29
C LEU A 314 -4.85 -17.14 -4.52
N GLY A 315 -4.45 -15.87 -4.41
CA GLY A 315 -3.25 -15.43 -3.70
C GLY A 315 -1.97 -15.53 -4.52
N ASN A 316 -2.08 -15.73 -5.84
CA ASN A 316 -0.92 -15.75 -6.73
C ASN A 316 -0.32 -14.34 -6.86
N GLN A 317 0.98 -14.24 -7.21
CA GLN A 317 1.55 -12.94 -7.57
C GLN A 317 0.84 -12.43 -8.82
N LEU A 318 0.36 -11.18 -8.76
CA LEU A 318 -0.40 -10.50 -9.81
C LEU A 318 0.49 -9.46 -10.50
N ALA A 319 0.32 -9.29 -11.80
CA ALA A 319 0.76 -8.11 -12.53
C ALA A 319 -0.36 -7.56 -13.42
N VAL A 320 -0.44 -6.23 -13.49
CA VAL A 320 -1.40 -5.51 -14.34
C VAL A 320 -0.61 -4.69 -15.33
N THR A 321 -0.63 -5.10 -16.60
CA THR A 321 0.07 -4.44 -17.70
C THR A 321 -0.94 -3.83 -18.67
N GLN A 322 -0.44 -3.18 -19.72
CA GLN A 322 -1.27 -2.70 -20.81
C GLN A 322 -0.68 -3.14 -22.15
N ALA A 323 -1.55 -3.59 -23.06
CA ALA A 323 -1.14 -3.90 -24.41
C ALA A 323 -0.67 -2.63 -25.15
N GLY A 324 0.57 -2.66 -25.66
CA GLY A 324 1.13 -1.62 -26.52
C GLY A 324 1.54 -0.32 -25.82
N GLY A 325 1.74 -0.32 -24.49
CA GLY A 325 2.28 0.82 -23.74
C GLY A 325 1.79 0.85 -22.29
N THR A 326 1.95 1.99 -21.60
CA THR A 326 1.67 2.09 -20.15
C THR A 326 0.70 3.22 -19.79
N SER A 327 0.01 3.82 -20.77
CA SER A 327 -0.73 5.08 -20.57
C SER A 327 -1.87 4.99 -19.53
N ALA A 328 -2.69 3.94 -19.58
CA ALA A 328 -3.77 3.72 -18.60
C ALA A 328 -3.21 3.32 -17.23
N VAL A 329 -2.21 2.42 -17.19
CA VAL A 329 -1.53 2.01 -15.95
C VAL A 329 -0.95 3.24 -15.23
N THR A 330 -0.27 4.11 -15.97
CA THR A 330 0.31 5.36 -15.47
C THR A 330 -0.76 6.36 -15.04
N ALA A 331 -1.81 6.56 -15.85
CA ALA A 331 -2.89 7.50 -15.52
C ALA A 331 -3.65 7.11 -14.25
N LEU A 332 -3.88 5.81 -14.05
CA LEU A 332 -4.45 5.27 -12.82
C LEU A 332 -3.45 5.28 -11.67
N GLY A 333 -2.14 5.26 -11.96
CA GLY A 333 -1.10 5.02 -10.96
C GLY A 333 -1.22 3.61 -10.39
N LEU A 334 -1.51 2.63 -11.25
CA LEU A 334 -1.58 1.22 -10.87
C LEU A 334 -0.16 0.73 -10.58
N ALA A 335 0.03 0.19 -9.39
CA ALA A 335 1.25 -0.48 -8.97
C ALA A 335 0.91 -1.58 -7.96
N GLN A 336 1.88 -2.41 -7.61
CA GLN A 336 1.76 -3.34 -6.49
C GLN A 336 1.33 -2.60 -5.22
N ALA A 337 0.41 -3.19 -4.47
CA ALA A 337 -0.21 -2.51 -3.34
C ALA A 337 0.71 -2.49 -2.11
N ASN A 338 0.79 -1.32 -1.46
CA ASN A 338 1.59 -1.09 -0.24
C ASN A 338 0.76 -1.20 1.05
N ASN A 339 -0.48 -1.67 0.99
CA ASN A 339 -1.34 -1.82 2.17
C ASN A 339 -0.74 -2.82 3.16
N GLY A 340 -0.53 -2.37 4.40
CA GLY A 340 0.10 -3.14 5.45
C GLY A 340 1.63 -3.22 5.37
N LEU A 341 2.28 -2.55 4.41
CA LEU A 341 3.74 -2.53 4.28
C LEU A 341 4.42 -2.10 5.59
N SER A 342 3.86 -1.10 6.28
CA SER A 342 4.37 -0.60 7.57
C SER A 342 4.45 -1.66 8.67
N GLN A 343 3.67 -2.74 8.58
CA GLN A 343 3.71 -3.85 9.54
C GLN A 343 4.84 -4.84 9.27
N THR A 344 5.38 -4.83 8.05
CA THR A 344 6.40 -5.77 7.57
C THR A 344 7.76 -5.14 7.35
N LEU A 345 7.84 -3.81 7.35
CA LEU A 345 9.08 -3.07 7.18
C LEU A 345 10.06 -3.41 8.31
N ALA A 346 11.24 -3.90 7.94
CA ALA A 346 12.32 -4.24 8.86
C ALA A 346 13.68 -3.90 8.27
N VAL A 347 14.69 -3.72 9.12
CA VAL A 347 16.08 -3.69 8.66
C VAL A 347 16.44 -5.07 8.15
N ASN A 348 17.18 -5.13 7.03
CA ASN A 348 17.63 -6.37 6.43
C ASN A 348 18.36 -7.24 7.48
N GLN A 349 17.89 -8.47 7.69
CA GLN A 349 18.40 -9.34 8.74
C GLN A 349 19.89 -9.66 8.58
N THR A 350 20.40 -9.67 7.35
CA THR A 350 21.84 -9.86 7.08
C THR A 350 22.66 -8.73 7.71
N LEU A 351 22.18 -7.48 7.64
CA LEU A 351 22.83 -6.31 8.24
C LEU A 351 22.70 -6.30 9.77
N VAL A 352 21.59 -6.82 10.29
CA VAL A 352 21.39 -6.97 11.75
C VAL A 352 22.36 -8.01 12.32
N ASN A 353 22.58 -9.11 11.58
CA ASN A 353 23.49 -10.17 11.99
C ASN A 353 24.96 -9.76 11.86
N ASP A 354 25.28 -8.97 10.84
CA ASP A 354 26.63 -8.46 10.60
C ASP A 354 26.59 -7.02 10.09
N SER A 355 26.90 -6.08 11.00
CA SER A 355 26.95 -4.65 10.67
C SER A 355 28.11 -4.27 9.75
N SER A 356 29.11 -5.13 9.55
CA SER A 356 30.21 -4.86 8.62
C SER A 356 29.75 -4.86 7.16
N LEU A 357 28.60 -5.49 6.87
CA LEU A 357 27.98 -5.54 5.54
C LEU A 357 27.17 -4.29 5.20
N LEU A 358 27.12 -3.29 6.10
CA LEU A 358 26.46 -2.03 5.81
C LEU A 358 27.10 -1.36 4.58
N PRO A 359 26.32 -0.95 3.56
CA PRO A 359 26.85 -0.34 2.35
C PRO A 359 27.23 1.13 2.60
N SER A 360 28.25 1.36 3.42
CA SER A 360 28.70 2.69 3.81
C SER A 360 29.60 3.35 2.77
N GLY A 361 30.30 2.54 1.96
CA GLY A 361 31.27 2.98 0.98
C GLY A 361 30.74 2.94 -0.46
N ALA A 362 31.46 3.59 -1.37
CA ALA A 362 31.20 3.49 -2.82
C ALA A 362 32.38 2.81 -3.55
N ILE A 363 32.07 2.12 -4.64
CA ILE A 363 33.08 1.68 -5.60
C ILE A 363 33.54 2.91 -6.38
N GLN A 364 34.85 3.13 -6.46
CA GLN A 364 35.44 4.29 -7.16
C GLN A 364 36.51 3.82 -8.12
N LEU A 365 36.74 4.57 -9.20
CA LEU A 365 37.88 4.32 -10.08
C LEU A 365 39.12 5.00 -9.51
N ASP A 366 40.21 4.26 -9.33
CA ASP A 366 41.52 4.86 -9.10
C ASP A 366 42.07 5.39 -10.44
N PRO A 367 42.25 6.72 -10.59
CA PRO A 367 42.69 7.32 -11.84
C PRO A 367 44.13 6.96 -12.22
N VAL A 368 44.96 6.47 -11.28
CA VAL A 368 46.34 6.08 -11.55
C VAL A 368 46.41 4.67 -12.14
N THR A 369 45.66 3.74 -11.55
CA THR A 369 45.68 2.33 -11.98
C THR A 369 44.63 1.99 -13.03
N GLY A 370 43.61 2.84 -13.22
CA GLY A 370 42.48 2.58 -14.11
C GLY A 370 41.60 1.42 -13.64
N LYS A 371 41.69 1.06 -12.35
CA LYS A 371 40.97 -0.04 -11.72
C LYS A 371 40.00 0.48 -10.68
N PHE A 372 38.90 -0.23 -10.48
CA PHE A 372 37.99 0.02 -9.38
C PHE A 372 38.65 -0.34 -8.05
N VAL A 373 38.29 0.43 -7.02
CA VAL A 373 38.73 0.27 -5.66
C VAL A 373 37.58 0.52 -4.70
N VAL A 374 37.59 -0.18 -3.57
CA VAL A 374 36.70 0.06 -2.42
C VAL A 374 37.57 0.44 -1.23
N GLY A 375 37.35 1.65 -0.69
CA GLY A 375 38.13 2.16 0.43
C GLY A 375 37.64 1.65 1.79
N SER A 376 38.56 1.33 2.69
CA SER A 376 38.25 0.92 4.08
C SER A 376 37.64 2.03 4.93
N SER A 377 37.83 3.29 4.53
CA SER A 377 37.38 4.48 5.25
C SER A 377 36.41 5.33 4.43
N ASP A 378 35.88 4.80 3.33
CA ASP A 378 34.89 5.52 2.53
C ASP A 378 33.54 5.56 3.26
N ASN A 379 32.98 6.76 3.37
CA ASN A 379 31.70 7.01 4.02
C ASN A 379 30.73 7.77 3.10
N THR A 380 30.97 7.70 1.78
CA THR A 380 30.21 8.48 0.79
C THR A 380 28.72 8.18 0.87
N ILE A 381 28.35 6.89 0.99
CA ILE A 381 26.94 6.47 1.04
C ILE A 381 26.35 6.74 2.42
N ALA A 382 27.11 6.56 3.49
CA ALA A 382 26.67 6.95 4.83
C ALA A 382 26.33 8.45 4.92
N LEU A 383 27.11 9.32 4.27
CA LEU A 383 26.82 10.75 4.19
C LEU A 383 25.58 11.04 3.33
N LYS A 384 25.40 10.35 2.20
CA LYS A 384 24.17 10.46 1.39
C LYS A 384 22.93 10.07 2.20
N LEU A 385 23.00 8.98 2.98
CA LEU A 385 21.91 8.54 3.86
C LEU A 385 21.62 9.56 4.97
N ALA A 386 22.64 10.15 5.58
CA ALA A 386 22.46 11.21 6.57
C ALA A 386 21.77 12.44 5.97
N ASN A 387 22.17 12.86 4.76
CA ASN A 387 21.56 13.99 4.06
C ASN A 387 20.12 13.69 3.61
N LEU A 388 19.82 12.44 3.26
CA LEU A 388 18.47 12.00 2.86
C LEU A 388 17.45 12.27 3.98
N MET A 389 17.81 12.05 5.25
CA MET A 389 16.90 12.24 6.39
C MET A 389 16.41 13.68 6.55
N THR A 390 17.14 14.67 6.02
CA THR A 390 16.77 16.08 6.04
C THR A 390 16.31 16.62 4.67
N SER A 391 16.35 15.78 3.64
CA SER A 391 15.98 16.16 2.28
C SER A 391 14.47 16.02 2.05
N GLN A 392 13.92 16.82 1.15
CA GLN A 392 12.53 16.66 0.72
C GLN A 392 12.42 15.53 -0.30
N VAL A 393 11.52 14.59 -0.05
CA VAL A 393 11.22 13.47 -0.94
C VAL A 393 9.81 13.61 -1.49
N SER A 394 9.57 13.11 -2.71
CA SER A 394 8.23 13.11 -3.29
C SER A 394 7.41 11.99 -2.65
N VAL A 395 6.25 12.32 -2.12
CA VAL A 395 5.29 11.34 -1.57
C VAL A 395 3.98 11.41 -2.33
N SER A 396 3.36 10.25 -2.54
CA SER A 396 2.02 10.16 -3.11
C SER A 396 0.96 10.55 -2.08
N ALA A 397 -0.21 10.93 -2.56
CA ALA A 397 -1.36 11.16 -1.70
C ALA A 397 -1.79 9.86 -1.02
N ALA A 398 -2.11 9.93 0.28
CA ALA A 398 -2.52 8.80 1.08
C ALA A 398 -3.49 9.24 2.17
N GLY A 399 -4.62 8.57 2.31
CA GLY A 399 -5.67 8.96 3.25
C GLY A 399 -6.12 10.41 3.04
N SER A 400 -5.93 11.24 4.08
CA SER A 400 -6.24 12.68 4.01
C SER A 400 -5.03 13.56 3.66
N LEU A 401 -3.84 12.98 3.47
CA LEU A 401 -2.62 13.73 3.18
C LEU A 401 -2.44 13.87 1.66
N PRO A 402 -2.21 15.10 1.16
CA PRO A 402 -1.98 15.32 -0.26
C PRO A 402 -0.59 14.81 -0.70
N ALA A 403 -0.43 14.63 -2.01
CA ALA A 403 0.88 14.41 -2.60
C ALA A 403 1.73 15.68 -2.52
N GLY A 404 3.05 15.54 -2.44
CA GLY A 404 3.96 16.68 -2.41
C GLY A 404 5.40 16.31 -2.10
N ASN A 405 6.25 17.34 -2.00
CA ASN A 405 7.65 17.20 -1.59
C ASN A 405 7.77 17.61 -0.12
N ILE A 406 8.21 16.68 0.72
CA ILE A 406 8.21 16.84 2.18
C ILE A 406 9.33 16.01 2.80
N THR A 407 9.85 16.43 3.96
CA THR A 407 10.82 15.63 4.71
C THR A 407 10.10 14.49 5.44
N PHE A 408 10.81 13.42 5.78
CA PHE A 408 10.22 12.32 6.57
C PHE A 408 9.68 12.79 7.92
N GLY A 409 10.41 13.70 8.59
CA GLY A 409 9.98 14.29 9.87
C GLY A 409 8.70 15.11 9.74
N ASP A 410 8.60 15.96 8.71
CA ASP A 410 7.40 16.78 8.48
C ASP A 410 6.19 15.93 8.05
N TYR A 411 6.40 14.86 7.28
CA TYR A 411 5.33 13.93 6.91
C TYR A 411 4.80 13.19 8.13
N ALA A 412 5.68 12.65 8.98
CA ALA A 412 5.29 12.03 10.25
C ALA A 412 4.54 13.03 11.16
N GLY A 413 5.03 14.28 11.23
CA GLY A 413 4.33 15.37 11.94
C GLY A 413 2.94 15.65 11.38
N SER A 414 2.78 15.58 10.05
CA SER A 414 1.49 15.78 9.37
C SER A 414 0.48 14.68 9.69
N ILE A 415 0.92 13.42 9.80
CA ILE A 415 0.07 12.29 10.25
C ILE A 415 -0.49 12.57 11.65
N VAL A 416 0.39 12.93 12.60
CA VAL A 416 0.00 13.21 13.99
C VAL A 416 -0.92 14.43 14.07
N ALA A 417 -0.61 15.50 13.33
CA ALA A 417 -1.42 16.71 13.27
C ALA A 417 -2.83 16.43 12.71
N GLN A 418 -2.91 15.64 11.63
CA GLN A 418 -4.19 15.27 11.02
C GLN A 418 -5.04 14.40 11.96
N SER A 419 -4.44 13.40 12.61
CA SER A 419 -5.13 12.57 13.61
C SER A 419 -5.64 13.41 14.79
N SER A 420 -4.85 14.38 15.25
CA SER A 420 -5.22 15.28 16.34
C SER A 420 -6.39 16.20 15.94
N SER A 421 -6.34 16.75 14.73
CA SER A 421 -7.41 17.58 14.16
C SER A 421 -8.73 16.81 14.05
N GLN A 422 -8.69 15.58 13.51
CA GLN A 422 -9.88 14.72 13.42
C GLN A 422 -10.45 14.38 14.80
N THR A 423 -9.59 14.11 15.78
CA THR A 423 -10.01 13.85 17.16
C THR A 423 -10.70 15.06 17.77
N ALA A 424 -10.15 16.26 17.58
CA ALA A 424 -10.75 17.50 18.07
C ALA A 424 -12.14 17.75 17.45
N VAL A 425 -12.28 17.57 16.13
CA VAL A 425 -13.57 17.68 15.43
C VAL A 425 -14.57 16.65 15.95
N ALA A 426 -14.15 15.39 16.11
CA ALA A 426 -15.01 14.33 16.65
C ALA A 426 -15.47 14.64 18.08
N GLN A 427 -14.60 15.18 18.92
CA GLN A 427 -14.92 15.58 20.29
C GLN A 427 -15.93 16.75 20.32
N THR A 428 -15.75 17.77 19.47
CA THR A 428 -16.71 18.86 19.32
C THR A 428 -18.07 18.34 18.84
N ASN A 429 -18.09 17.44 17.85
CA ASN A 429 -19.33 16.84 17.35
C ASN A 429 -20.05 16.03 18.43
N LEU A 430 -19.32 15.27 19.25
CA LEU A 430 -19.89 14.53 20.38
C LEU A 430 -20.50 15.46 21.43
N GLN A 431 -19.82 16.57 21.76
CA GLN A 431 -20.35 17.58 22.68
C GLN A 431 -21.66 18.18 22.17
N GLN A 432 -21.72 18.57 20.89
CA GLN A 432 -22.93 19.10 20.27
C GLN A 432 -24.08 18.08 20.27
N ALA A 433 -23.81 16.83 19.89
CA ALA A 433 -24.80 15.76 19.88
C ALA A 433 -25.35 15.47 21.29
N THR A 434 -24.48 15.47 22.30
CA THR A 434 -24.87 15.25 23.70
C THR A 434 -25.71 16.41 24.24
N ALA A 435 -25.33 17.65 23.91
CA ALA A 435 -26.11 18.83 24.28
C ALA A 435 -27.51 18.81 23.64
N LEU A 436 -27.60 18.47 22.35
CA LEU A 436 -28.88 18.33 21.64
C LEU A 436 -29.73 17.22 22.25
N GLN A 437 -29.15 16.05 22.52
CA GLN A 437 -29.83 14.93 23.18
C GLN A 437 -30.43 15.38 24.52
N SER A 438 -29.64 16.09 25.32
CA SER A 438 -30.08 16.57 26.64
C SER A 438 -31.22 17.59 26.52
N SER A 439 -31.14 18.49 25.54
CA SER A 439 -32.20 19.46 25.24
C SER A 439 -33.52 18.77 24.84
N VAL A 440 -33.46 17.79 23.93
CA VAL A 440 -34.63 17.03 23.49
C VAL A 440 -35.22 16.19 24.62
N GLN A 441 -34.38 15.57 25.46
CA GLN A 441 -34.85 14.83 26.64
C GLN A 441 -35.57 15.74 27.64
N ASN A 442 -35.04 16.95 27.90
CA ASN A 442 -35.69 17.94 28.76
C ASN A 442 -37.02 18.44 28.17
N GLN A 443 -37.09 18.65 26.85
CA GLN A 443 -38.33 19.04 26.18
C GLN A 443 -39.37 17.91 26.24
N GLN A 444 -38.95 16.67 26.02
CA GLN A 444 -39.83 15.50 26.17
C GLN A 444 -40.34 15.37 27.60
N ALA A 445 -39.48 15.55 28.61
CA ALA A 445 -39.88 15.53 30.01
C ALA A 445 -40.86 16.65 30.37
N THR A 446 -40.74 17.82 29.73
CA THR A 446 -41.70 18.93 29.90
C THR A 446 -43.08 18.61 29.29
N ILE A 447 -43.12 17.95 28.12
CA ILE A 447 -44.38 17.64 27.41
C ILE A 447 -45.06 16.38 27.95
N SER A 448 -44.28 15.33 28.19
CA SER A 448 -44.77 14.04 28.71
C SER A 448 -44.84 14.01 30.24
N GLY A 449 -44.27 15.00 30.90
CA GLY A 449 -44.32 15.14 32.35
C GLY A 449 -45.72 15.51 32.79
N VAL A 450 -46.21 14.81 33.82
CA VAL A 450 -47.49 15.13 34.44
C VAL A 450 -47.21 16.06 35.62
N ASN A 451 -47.85 17.22 35.65
CA ASN A 451 -47.76 18.11 36.80
C ASN A 451 -48.66 17.54 37.91
N LEU A 452 -48.05 16.90 38.92
CA LEU A 452 -48.77 16.26 40.02
C LEU A 452 -49.68 17.23 40.77
N ASP A 453 -49.36 18.52 40.85
CA ASP A 453 -50.20 19.51 41.51
C ASP A 453 -51.46 19.81 40.67
N GLN A 454 -51.32 19.83 39.34
CA GLN A 454 -52.44 20.00 38.41
C GLN A 454 -53.32 18.74 38.35
N GLU A 455 -52.73 17.55 38.35
CA GLU A 455 -53.48 16.29 38.47
C GLU A 455 -54.17 16.18 39.83
N MET A 456 -53.51 16.57 40.93
CA MET A 456 -54.11 16.59 42.27
C MET A 456 -55.27 17.58 42.35
N SER A 457 -55.13 18.77 41.78
CA SER A 457 -56.20 19.77 41.70
C SER A 457 -57.39 19.24 40.89
N GLN A 458 -57.14 18.65 39.71
CA GLN A 458 -58.18 18.00 38.92
C GLN A 458 -58.83 16.82 39.66
N LEU A 459 -58.06 16.03 40.39
CA LEU A 459 -58.55 14.91 41.18
C LEU A 459 -59.42 15.38 42.34
N LEU A 460 -59.08 16.49 43.01
CA LEU A 460 -59.94 17.15 43.99
C LEU A 460 -61.24 17.68 43.36
N VAL A 461 -61.16 18.29 42.17
CA VAL A 461 -62.34 18.71 41.42
C VAL A 461 -63.23 17.53 41.05
N TYR A 462 -62.66 16.41 40.61
CA TYR A 462 -63.40 15.18 40.34
C TYR A 462 -64.01 14.58 41.61
N GLN A 463 -63.29 14.57 42.74
CA GLN A 463 -63.83 14.13 44.02
C GLN A 463 -65.00 15.01 44.49
N HIS A 464 -64.86 16.33 44.41
CA HIS A 464 -65.93 17.27 44.76
C HIS A 464 -67.13 17.15 43.82
N SER A 465 -66.89 16.99 42.51
CA SER A 465 -67.95 16.79 41.52
C SER A 465 -68.71 15.47 41.75
N TYR A 466 -67.99 14.40 42.09
CA TYR A 466 -68.58 13.10 42.42
C TYR A 466 -69.39 13.16 43.72
N ALA A 467 -68.85 13.81 44.76
CA ALA A 467 -69.56 14.02 46.02
C ALA A 467 -70.82 14.89 45.84
N ALA A 468 -70.74 15.94 45.03
CA ALA A 468 -71.89 16.78 44.67
C ALA A 468 -72.95 15.98 43.89
N ALA A 469 -72.54 15.20 42.88
CA ALA A 469 -73.44 14.33 42.11
C ALA A 469 -74.10 13.26 43.00
N ALA A 470 -73.35 12.63 43.91
CA ALA A 470 -73.88 11.68 44.88
C ALA A 470 -74.91 12.34 45.82
N LYS A 471 -74.68 13.59 46.24
CA LYS A 471 -75.61 14.36 47.06
C LYS A 471 -76.86 14.76 46.30
N VAL A 472 -76.75 15.11 45.01
CA VAL A 472 -77.90 15.33 44.12
C VAL A 472 -78.70 14.05 44.01
N ILE A 473 -78.07 12.90 43.70
CA ILE A 473 -78.75 11.59 43.63
C ILE A 473 -79.45 11.27 44.94
N SER A 474 -78.80 11.46 46.09
CA SER A 474 -79.41 11.24 47.41
C SER A 474 -80.60 12.18 47.66
N THR A 475 -80.52 13.43 47.23
CA THR A 475 -81.61 14.39 47.38
C THR A 475 -82.77 14.04 46.44
N THR A 476 -82.48 13.62 45.21
CA THR A 476 -83.48 13.11 44.27
C THR A 476 -84.13 11.84 44.80
N GLN A 477 -83.37 10.91 45.40
CA GLN A 477 -83.88 9.71 46.05
C GLN A 477 -84.84 10.08 47.19
N GLN A 478 -84.44 11.03 48.05
CA GLN A 478 -85.30 11.54 49.14
C GLN A 478 -86.58 12.21 48.62
N LEU A 479 -86.49 12.97 47.52
CA LEU A 479 -87.68 13.55 46.88
C LEU A 479 -88.58 12.47 46.28
N PHE A 480 -88.01 11.42 45.68
CA PHE A 480 -88.75 10.27 45.16
C PHE A 480 -89.44 9.52 46.30
N ASP A 481 -88.75 9.26 47.40
CA ASP A 481 -89.30 8.59 48.59
C ASP A 481 -90.41 9.44 49.22
N ALA A 482 -90.23 10.77 49.32
CA ALA A 482 -91.25 11.69 49.81
C ALA A 482 -92.50 11.72 48.90
N LEU A 483 -92.31 11.72 47.58
CA LEU A 483 -93.41 11.64 46.62
C LEU A 483 -94.16 10.30 46.74
N THR A 484 -93.42 9.20 46.91
CA THR A 484 -93.99 7.86 47.03
C THR A 484 -94.75 7.69 48.36
N ASN A 485 -94.27 8.30 49.45
CA ASN A 485 -94.96 8.34 50.74
C ASN A 485 -96.17 9.28 50.80
N MET A 486 -96.32 10.22 49.86
CA MET A 486 -97.53 11.04 49.73
C MET A 486 -98.67 10.32 48.98
N VAL A 487 -98.37 9.20 48.32
CA VAL A 487 -99.33 8.43 47.50
C VAL A 487 -99.89 7.20 48.24
N ASN A 488 -99.43 6.92 49.45
CA ASN A 488 -100.06 6.01 50.41
C ASN A 488 -100.68 6.80 51.57
#